data_AF-A0A949HU36-F1
#
_entry.id   AF-A0A949HU36-F1
#
_cell.length_a   1.000
_cell.length_b   1.000
_cell.length_c   1.000
_cell.angle_alpha   90.00
_cell.angle_beta   90.00
_cell.angle_gamma   90.00
#
_symmetry.space_group_name_H-M   'P 1'
#
loop_
_entity.id
_entity.type
_entity.pdbx_description
1 polymer ?
#
loop_
_entity_poly.entity_id
_entity_poly.type
_entity_poly.pdbx_seq_one_letter_code
_entity_poly.pdbx_strand_id
1 'polypeptide(L)'
;MADKFEHWLVTQKLDPAIASVVFGNIPERRKAFLDGLPLATRLLLGREFHHLFNTAMDACHGGCELKRPEIAKIVSDAILFFNSNRYDLDSFVIMPNHVHAIVQFRDGYNLSVVGQSWMRYTARQINRILNRQGMYWFPEPFDHIIRDDDHFSYYRQYIASNPKSARLKSGEYTLWDRMSSFPSSDYCPNSPIELATTTPSNHRRPASQGIEPDLSGL
;
A
#
# COMPACT_ATOMS: atom_id res chain seq x y z
N MET A 1 18.32 -4.69 13.00
CA MET A 1 17.45 -3.50 13.13
C MET A 1 17.62 -2.88 14.51
N ALA A 2 17.44 -3.65 15.59
CA ALA A 2 17.66 -3.21 16.97
C ALA A 2 19.04 -2.56 17.20
N ASP A 3 20.14 -3.21 16.80
CA ASP A 3 21.51 -2.68 17.02
C ASP A 3 21.73 -1.30 16.37
N LYS A 4 21.17 -1.08 15.17
CA LYS A 4 21.26 0.22 14.47
C LYS A 4 20.47 1.30 15.22
N PHE A 5 19.30 0.93 15.75
CA PHE A 5 18.47 1.84 16.54
C PHE A 5 19.11 2.15 17.89
N GLU A 6 19.70 1.16 18.58
CA GLU A 6 20.48 1.35 19.81
C GLU A 6 21.66 2.30 19.59
N HIS A 7 22.41 2.08 18.52
CA HIS A 7 23.51 2.98 18.16
C HIS A 7 22.99 4.42 17.94
N TRP A 8 21.91 4.57 17.18
CA TRP A 8 21.29 5.88 16.97
C TRP A 8 20.79 6.51 18.27
N LEU A 9 20.17 5.77 19.18
CA LEU A 9 19.75 6.26 20.51
C LEU A 9 20.93 6.86 21.27
N VAL A 10 22.07 6.17 21.28
CA VAL A 10 23.31 6.67 21.90
C VAL A 10 23.77 7.98 21.25
N THR A 11 23.71 8.10 19.91
CA THR A 11 24.04 9.37 19.23
C THR A 11 23.12 10.53 19.61
N GLN A 12 21.85 10.23 19.91
CA GLN A 12 20.85 11.21 20.36
C GLN A 12 20.91 11.45 21.88
N LYS A 13 21.89 10.86 22.59
CA LYS A 13 22.01 10.89 24.06
C LYS A 13 20.77 10.34 24.78
N LEU A 14 20.14 9.33 24.19
CA LEU A 14 19.01 8.60 24.74
C LEU A 14 19.46 7.24 25.30
N ASP A 15 18.69 6.70 26.24
CA ASP A 15 18.96 5.39 26.85
C ASP A 15 18.80 4.27 25.79
N PRO A 16 19.84 3.44 25.53
CA PRO A 16 19.74 2.32 24.59
C PRO A 16 18.68 1.28 25.00
N ALA A 17 18.32 1.19 26.28
CA ALA A 17 17.26 0.29 26.76
C ALA A 17 15.89 0.57 26.11
N ILE A 18 15.68 1.78 25.56
CA ILE A 18 14.49 2.14 24.78
C ILE A 18 14.26 1.18 23.62
N ALA A 19 15.33 0.68 22.97
CA ALA A 19 15.22 -0.25 21.86
C ALA A 19 14.47 -1.53 22.26
N SER A 20 14.76 -2.08 23.44
CA SER A 20 14.10 -3.28 23.96
C SER A 20 12.59 -3.10 24.15
N VAL A 21 12.16 -1.88 24.48
CA VAL A 21 10.74 -1.56 24.66
C VAL A 21 10.05 -1.30 23.33
N VAL A 22 10.72 -0.58 22.41
CA VAL A 22 10.21 -0.27 21.08
C VAL A 22 10.04 -1.54 20.23
N PHE A 23 11.03 -2.44 20.25
CA PHE A 23 11.01 -3.71 19.51
C PHE A 23 10.40 -4.89 20.29
N GLY A 24 9.98 -4.68 21.54
CA GLY A 24 9.39 -5.72 22.37
C GLY A 24 7.99 -6.14 21.90
N ASN A 25 7.61 -7.39 22.23
CA ASN A 25 6.36 -8.02 21.81
C ASN A 25 5.16 -7.75 22.75
N ILE A 26 5.21 -6.70 23.59
CA ILE A 26 4.14 -6.36 24.53
C ILE A 26 3.56 -4.98 24.15
N PRO A 27 2.50 -4.94 23.32
CA PRO A 27 1.94 -3.71 22.76
C PRO A 27 1.56 -2.67 23.82
N GLU A 28 0.97 -3.11 24.93
CA GLU A 28 0.51 -2.25 26.02
C GLU A 28 1.70 -1.59 26.73
N ARG A 29 2.76 -2.37 26.97
CA ARG A 29 4.00 -1.88 27.58
C ARG A 29 4.69 -0.86 26.69
N ARG A 30 4.71 -1.10 25.38
CA ARG A 30 5.27 -0.17 24.39
C ARG A 30 4.48 1.14 24.36
N LYS A 31 3.13 1.06 24.29
CA LYS A 31 2.27 2.24 24.26
C LYS A 31 2.43 3.08 25.54
N ALA A 32 2.32 2.47 26.71
CA ALA A 32 2.46 3.17 27.99
C ALA A 32 3.84 3.82 28.14
N PHE A 33 4.90 3.14 27.71
CA PHE A 33 6.25 3.70 27.72
C PHE A 33 6.37 4.93 26.81
N LEU A 34 5.93 4.81 25.55
CA LEU A 34 6.00 5.90 24.58
C LEU A 34 5.18 7.10 25.08
N ASP A 35 3.96 6.89 25.57
CA ASP A 35 3.07 7.94 26.08
C ASP A 35 3.67 8.72 27.26
N GLY A 36 4.58 8.10 28.03
CA GLY A 36 5.32 8.75 29.11
C GLY A 36 6.48 9.65 28.66
N LEU A 37 6.86 9.64 27.38
CA LEU A 37 7.96 10.44 26.85
C LEU A 37 7.50 11.82 26.36
N PRO A 38 8.39 12.84 26.43
CA PRO A 38 8.15 14.13 25.81
C PRO A 38 7.74 13.98 24.34
N LEU A 39 6.83 14.83 23.87
CA LEU A 39 6.31 14.76 22.50
C LEU A 39 7.43 14.79 21.45
N ALA A 40 8.42 15.67 21.62
CA ALA A 40 9.57 15.77 20.71
C ALA A 40 10.35 14.45 20.64
N THR A 41 10.57 13.78 21.78
CA THR A 41 11.24 12.48 21.85
C THR A 41 10.41 11.41 21.14
N ARG A 42 9.10 11.33 21.39
CA ARG A 42 8.22 10.38 20.70
C ARG A 42 8.27 10.52 19.19
N LEU A 43 8.19 11.76 18.68
CA LEU A 43 8.23 12.03 17.24
C LEU A 43 9.58 11.64 16.64
N LEU A 44 10.68 11.93 17.33
CA LEU A 44 12.03 11.56 16.90
C LEU A 44 12.21 10.04 16.86
N LEU A 45 11.81 9.34 17.92
CA LEU A 45 11.84 7.87 17.98
C LEU A 45 11.00 7.24 16.87
N GLY A 46 9.77 7.75 16.67
CA GLY A 46 8.88 7.26 15.63
C GLY A 46 9.46 7.42 14.23
N ARG A 47 10.07 8.58 13.94
CA ARG A 47 10.72 8.85 12.65
C ARG A 47 11.88 7.89 12.38
N GLU A 48 12.78 7.70 13.35
CA GLU A 48 13.92 6.80 13.14
C GLU A 48 13.48 5.34 13.04
N PHE A 49 12.54 4.92 13.89
CA PHE A 49 11.98 3.57 13.81
C PHE A 49 11.41 3.32 12.41
N HIS A 50 10.60 4.26 11.90
CA HIS A 50 10.00 4.17 10.58
C HIS A 50 11.07 4.12 9.47
N HIS A 51 12.11 4.95 9.57
CA HIS A 51 13.23 4.93 8.64
C HIS A 51 13.96 3.59 8.60
N LEU A 52 14.32 3.03 9.77
CA LEU A 52 14.98 1.73 9.87
C LEU A 52 14.08 0.59 9.43
N PHE A 53 12.77 0.68 9.72
CA PHE A 53 11.78 -0.29 9.31
C PHE A 53 11.67 -0.35 7.78
N ASN A 54 11.47 0.80 7.12
CA ASN A 54 11.40 0.88 5.67
C ASN A 54 12.70 0.39 5.01
N THR A 55 13.85 0.81 5.54
CA THR A 55 15.16 0.34 5.04
C THR A 55 15.29 -1.18 5.13
N ALA A 56 14.81 -1.79 6.22
CA ALA A 56 14.87 -3.23 6.37
C ALA A 56 13.88 -3.95 5.45
N MET A 57 12.69 -3.37 5.21
CA MET A 57 11.72 -3.90 4.26
C MET A 57 12.28 -3.88 2.84
N ASP A 58 12.87 -2.78 2.40
CA ASP A 58 13.53 -2.62 1.10
C ASP A 58 14.69 -3.62 0.93
N ALA A 59 15.43 -3.89 2.01
CA ALA A 59 16.47 -4.92 2.03
C ALA A 59 15.93 -6.36 2.13
N CYS A 60 14.61 -6.56 2.02
CA CYS A 60 13.94 -7.87 2.06
C CYS A 60 14.19 -8.67 3.35
N HIS A 61 14.31 -8.00 4.51
CA HIS A 61 14.36 -8.69 5.80
C HIS A 61 12.94 -9.10 6.26
N GLY A 62 12.85 -10.25 6.95
CA GLY A 62 11.58 -10.76 7.50
C GLY A 62 10.97 -11.90 6.67
N GLY A 63 9.65 -12.03 6.73
CA GLY A 63 8.90 -13.01 5.95
C GLY A 63 8.88 -12.63 4.47
N CYS A 64 9.46 -13.48 3.62
CA CYS A 64 9.58 -13.25 2.18
C CYS A 64 8.61 -14.11 1.36
N GLU A 65 7.39 -14.34 1.88
CA GLU A 65 6.40 -15.23 1.25
C GLU A 65 5.93 -14.71 -0.12
N LEU A 66 5.96 -13.40 -0.38
CA LEU A 66 5.60 -12.83 -1.69
C LEU A 66 6.65 -13.10 -2.77
N LYS A 67 7.83 -13.64 -2.40
CA LYS A 67 8.81 -14.13 -3.38
C LYS A 67 8.28 -15.30 -4.22
N ARG A 68 7.27 -16.01 -3.70
CA ARG A 68 6.60 -17.12 -4.38
C ARG A 68 5.63 -16.57 -5.44
N PRO A 69 5.82 -16.85 -6.75
CA PRO A 69 5.02 -16.26 -7.82
C PRO A 69 3.51 -16.46 -7.65
N GLU A 70 3.08 -17.60 -7.13
CA GLU A 70 1.67 -17.91 -6.88
C GLU A 70 1.05 -17.02 -5.79
N ILE A 71 1.86 -16.60 -4.81
CA ILE A 71 1.41 -15.67 -3.74
C ILE A 71 1.45 -14.23 -4.26
N ALA A 72 2.51 -13.84 -4.97
CA ALA A 72 2.59 -12.52 -5.61
C ALA A 72 1.42 -12.28 -6.57
N LYS A 73 1.02 -13.32 -7.33
CA LYS A 73 -0.09 -13.24 -8.27
C LYS A 73 -1.41 -12.87 -7.59
N ILE A 74 -1.70 -13.42 -6.40
CA ILE A 74 -2.91 -13.07 -5.63
C ILE A 74 -2.97 -11.58 -5.36
N VAL A 75 -1.85 -10.99 -4.97
CA VAL A 75 -1.76 -9.57 -4.64
C VAL A 75 -1.86 -8.72 -5.89
N SER A 76 -1.15 -9.09 -6.96
CA SER A 76 -1.21 -8.44 -8.27
C SER A 76 -2.65 -8.41 -8.81
N ASP A 77 -3.32 -9.57 -8.83
CA ASP A 77 -4.70 -9.70 -9.31
C ASP A 77 -5.66 -8.82 -8.49
N ALA A 78 -5.49 -8.78 -7.17
CA ALA A 78 -6.32 -7.96 -6.29
C ALA A 78 -6.15 -6.45 -6.53
N ILE A 79 -4.92 -6.00 -6.79
CA ILE A 79 -4.60 -4.60 -7.09
C ILE A 79 -5.11 -4.23 -8.50
N LEU A 80 -5.04 -5.14 -9.47
CA LEU A 80 -5.51 -4.88 -10.83
C LEU A 80 -7.04 -4.93 -10.96
N PHE A 81 -7.74 -5.71 -10.12
CA PHE A 81 -9.17 -6.00 -10.25
C PHE A 81 -10.08 -4.77 -10.34
N PHE A 82 -9.80 -3.73 -9.55
CA PHE A 82 -10.61 -2.49 -9.55
C PHE A 82 -9.94 -1.30 -10.26
N ASN A 83 -8.85 -1.55 -10.99
CA ASN A 83 -8.21 -0.52 -11.79
C ASN A 83 -9.20 0.05 -12.82
N SER A 84 -9.18 1.36 -13.01
CA SER A 84 -10.12 2.12 -13.86
C SER A 84 -11.59 2.03 -13.43
N ASN A 85 -11.87 1.54 -12.20
CA ASN A 85 -13.20 1.50 -11.61
C ASN A 85 -13.25 2.28 -10.28
N ARG A 86 -12.51 1.83 -9.27
CA ARG A 86 -12.48 2.46 -7.93
C ARG A 86 -11.29 3.40 -7.76
N TYR A 87 -10.23 3.15 -8.51
CA TYR A 87 -9.02 3.95 -8.56
C TYR A 87 -8.37 3.77 -9.92
N ASP A 88 -7.57 4.74 -10.30
CA ASP A 88 -6.68 4.67 -11.43
C ASP A 88 -5.28 4.29 -10.92
N LEU A 89 -4.84 3.09 -11.28
CA LEU A 89 -3.55 2.53 -10.88
C LEU A 89 -2.47 3.03 -11.84
N ASP A 90 -1.38 3.54 -11.27
CA ASP A 90 -0.27 4.06 -12.04
C ASP A 90 0.87 3.05 -12.20
N SER A 91 1.36 2.55 -11.06
CA SER A 91 2.41 1.55 -11.00
C SER A 91 2.38 0.85 -9.65
N PHE A 92 2.87 -0.39 -9.63
CA PHE A 92 3.15 -1.09 -8.38
C PHE A 92 4.35 -2.03 -8.52
N VAL A 93 4.99 -2.29 -7.38
CA VAL A 93 5.95 -3.38 -7.25
C VAL A 93 5.60 -4.23 -6.04
N ILE A 94 5.53 -5.54 -6.26
CA ILE A 94 5.43 -6.54 -5.21
C ILE A 94 6.84 -7.04 -4.94
N MET A 95 7.37 -6.63 -3.79
CA MET A 95 8.64 -7.08 -3.25
C MET A 95 8.42 -8.37 -2.43
N PRO A 96 9.47 -9.15 -2.12
CA PRO A 96 9.35 -10.40 -1.37
C PRO A 96 8.56 -10.33 -0.05
N ASN A 97 8.56 -9.18 0.63
CA ASN A 97 7.97 -8.99 1.95
C ASN A 97 6.97 -7.80 2.03
N HIS A 98 6.87 -6.95 1.00
CA HIS A 98 5.99 -5.77 1.00
C HIS A 98 5.57 -5.35 -0.42
N VAL A 99 4.74 -4.31 -0.53
CA VAL A 99 4.23 -3.79 -1.80
C VAL A 99 4.30 -2.27 -1.80
N HIS A 100 4.70 -1.67 -2.92
CA HIS A 100 4.50 -0.24 -3.19
C HIS A 100 3.53 -0.08 -4.35
N ALA A 101 2.63 0.90 -4.27
CA ALA A 101 1.71 1.22 -5.35
C ALA A 101 1.41 2.73 -5.37
N ILE A 102 1.28 3.28 -6.58
CA ILE A 102 0.75 4.63 -6.80
C ILE A 102 -0.66 4.50 -7.34
N VAL A 103 -1.63 5.09 -6.62
CA VAL A 103 -3.04 5.05 -6.96
C VAL A 103 -3.68 6.42 -6.83
N GLN A 104 -4.57 6.73 -7.76
CA GLN A 104 -5.49 7.87 -7.66
C GLN A 104 -6.90 7.34 -7.39
N PHE A 105 -7.46 7.63 -6.22
CA PHE A 105 -8.81 7.21 -5.89
C PHE A 105 -9.85 8.03 -6.64
N ARG A 106 -10.91 7.37 -7.11
CA ARG A 106 -12.08 8.02 -7.70
C ARG A 106 -13.09 8.39 -6.61
N ASP A 107 -14.05 9.23 -6.96
CA ASP A 107 -15.09 9.70 -6.04
C ASP A 107 -15.80 8.55 -5.32
N GLY A 108 -16.00 8.72 -4.02
CA GLY A 108 -16.60 7.69 -3.14
C GLY A 108 -15.62 6.63 -2.64
N TYR A 109 -14.36 6.65 -3.08
CA TYR A 109 -13.31 5.74 -2.60
C TYR A 109 -12.15 6.49 -1.94
N ASN A 110 -11.42 5.78 -1.08
CA ASN A 110 -10.22 6.28 -0.42
C ASN A 110 -9.32 5.11 -0.03
N LEU A 111 -8.12 5.43 0.47
CA LEU A 111 -7.13 4.47 0.91
C LEU A 111 -7.66 3.50 1.97
N SER A 112 -8.42 3.99 2.95
CA SER A 112 -8.94 3.15 4.03
C SER A 112 -9.85 2.07 3.47
N VAL A 113 -10.77 2.42 2.57
CA VAL A 113 -11.71 1.46 1.96
C VAL A 113 -10.99 0.48 1.02
N VAL A 114 -10.16 1.00 0.12
CA VAL A 114 -9.50 0.19 -0.92
C VAL A 114 -8.38 -0.67 -0.33
N GLY A 115 -7.51 -0.07 0.48
CA GLY A 115 -6.40 -0.75 1.14
C GLY A 115 -6.86 -1.86 2.07
N GLN A 116 -7.88 -1.62 2.91
CA GLN A 116 -8.46 -2.67 3.75
C GLN A 116 -9.07 -3.79 2.90
N SER A 117 -9.72 -3.46 1.79
CA SER A 117 -10.27 -4.46 0.86
C SER A 117 -9.18 -5.37 0.29
N TRP A 118 -8.08 -4.79 -0.22
CA TRP A 118 -6.93 -5.54 -0.73
C TRP A 118 -6.31 -6.43 0.35
N MET A 119 -5.96 -5.84 1.51
CA MET A 119 -5.30 -6.55 2.60
C MET A 119 -6.16 -7.71 3.12
N ARG A 120 -7.46 -7.48 3.32
CA ARG A 120 -8.41 -8.49 3.80
C ARG A 120 -8.58 -9.64 2.82
N TYR A 121 -8.73 -9.34 1.53
CA TYR A 121 -8.89 -10.37 0.50
C TYR A 121 -7.61 -11.21 0.37
N THR A 122 -6.47 -10.54 0.16
CA THR A 122 -5.18 -11.20 -0.07
C THR A 122 -4.72 -12.00 1.14
N ALA A 123 -4.82 -11.45 2.37
CA ALA A 123 -4.44 -12.17 3.59
C ALA A 123 -5.15 -13.53 3.72
N ARG A 124 -6.45 -13.59 3.39
CA ARG A 124 -7.22 -14.84 3.43
C ARG A 124 -6.72 -15.86 2.43
N GLN A 125 -6.48 -15.46 1.18
CA GLN A 125 -6.01 -16.37 0.15
C GLN A 125 -4.60 -16.87 0.45
N ILE A 126 -3.71 -15.97 0.89
CA ILE A 126 -2.33 -16.31 1.19
C ILE A 126 -2.27 -17.24 2.40
N ASN A 127 -3.03 -16.96 3.47
CA ASN A 127 -3.08 -17.83 4.64
C ASN A 127 -3.57 -19.25 4.30
N ARG A 128 -4.51 -19.40 3.35
CA ARG A 128 -4.92 -20.72 2.84
C ARG A 128 -3.76 -21.46 2.16
N ILE A 129 -3.00 -20.79 1.30
CA ILE A 129 -1.81 -21.38 0.64
C ILE A 129 -0.73 -21.76 1.65
N LEU A 130 -0.55 -20.94 2.69
CA LEU A 130 0.45 -21.16 3.74
C LEU A 130 -0.02 -22.12 4.83
N ASN A 131 -1.26 -22.63 4.75
CA ASN A 131 -1.90 -23.44 5.79
C ASN A 131 -1.77 -22.81 7.20
N ARG A 132 -1.99 -21.50 7.29
CA ARG A 132 -1.92 -20.74 8.54
C ARG A 132 -3.19 -19.94 8.80
N GLN A 133 -3.34 -19.46 10.03
CA GLN A 133 -4.43 -18.58 10.44
C GLN A 133 -3.86 -17.32 11.09
N GLY A 134 -4.68 -16.27 11.20
CA GLY A 134 -4.30 -15.00 11.83
C GLY A 134 -3.90 -13.91 10.84
N MET A 135 -3.21 -12.90 11.35
CA MET A 135 -2.84 -11.69 10.59
C MET A 135 -1.70 -11.99 9.62
N TYR A 136 -1.85 -11.58 8.35
CA TYR A 136 -0.80 -11.68 7.33
C TYR A 136 -0.05 -10.36 7.17
N TRP A 137 -0.78 -9.28 6.91
CA TRP A 137 -0.21 -7.96 6.69
C TRP A 137 0.04 -7.23 8.01
N PHE A 138 1.07 -6.38 8.02
CA PHE A 138 1.20 -5.38 9.07
C PHE A 138 -0.01 -4.42 9.02
N PRO A 139 -0.63 -4.09 10.16
CA PRO A 139 -1.95 -3.45 10.18
C PRO A 139 -1.96 -2.00 9.70
N GLU A 140 -0.82 -1.32 9.75
CA GLU A 140 -0.69 0.08 9.34
C GLU A 140 0.12 0.17 8.03
N PRO A 141 -0.53 0.36 6.86
CA PRO A 141 0.20 0.65 5.64
C PRO A 141 0.85 2.03 5.75
N PHE A 142 2.03 2.18 5.18
CA PHE A 142 2.60 3.50 4.96
C PHE A 142 1.91 4.16 3.75
N ASP A 143 1.51 5.42 3.90
CA ASP A 143 0.93 6.21 2.83
C ASP A 143 1.51 7.62 2.75
N HIS A 144 1.52 8.16 1.54
CA HIS A 144 1.99 9.51 1.25
C HIS A 144 1.16 10.11 0.11
N ILE A 145 0.62 11.32 0.32
CA ILE A 145 -0.10 12.06 -0.72
C ILE A 145 0.91 12.78 -1.61
N ILE A 146 0.96 12.37 -2.88
CA ILE A 146 1.74 13.01 -3.94
C ILE A 146 0.98 14.25 -4.42
N ARG A 147 1.63 15.41 -4.43
CA ARG A 147 0.98 16.72 -4.73
C ARG A 147 1.55 17.46 -5.93
N ASP A 148 2.64 16.97 -6.50
CA ASP A 148 3.37 17.61 -7.58
C ASP A 148 4.06 16.56 -8.46
N ASP A 149 4.40 16.99 -9.68
CA ASP A 149 4.90 16.12 -10.75
C ASP A 149 6.32 15.61 -10.46
N ASP A 150 7.14 16.38 -9.75
CA ASP A 150 8.49 15.99 -9.38
C ASP A 150 8.46 14.82 -8.38
N HIS A 151 7.64 14.92 -7.33
CA HIS A 151 7.40 13.81 -6.41
C HIS A 151 6.77 12.61 -7.10
N PHE A 152 5.82 12.83 -8.01
CA PHE A 152 5.22 11.75 -8.77
C PHE A 152 6.26 10.97 -9.59
N SER A 153 7.15 11.68 -10.29
CA SER A 153 8.25 11.11 -11.06
C SER A 153 9.24 10.36 -10.17
N TYR A 154 9.57 10.94 -9.01
CA TYR A 154 10.42 10.31 -8.01
C TYR A 154 9.85 8.96 -7.55
N TYR A 155 8.57 8.91 -7.15
CA TYR A 155 7.96 7.67 -6.66
C TYR A 155 7.83 6.60 -7.74
N ARG A 156 7.52 6.98 -8.99
CA ARG A 156 7.55 6.05 -10.13
C ARG A 156 8.94 5.43 -10.31
N GLN A 157 9.99 6.24 -10.28
CA GLN A 157 11.36 5.76 -10.40
C GLN A 157 11.78 4.91 -9.20
N TYR A 158 11.34 5.27 -8.00
CA TYR A 158 11.56 4.48 -6.79
C TYR A 158 10.93 3.08 -6.92
N ILE A 159 9.66 3.00 -7.31
CA ILE A 159 8.96 1.72 -7.56
C ILE A 159 9.71 0.86 -8.59
N ALA A 160 10.12 1.45 -9.72
CA ALA A 160 10.82 0.73 -10.78
C ALA A 160 12.23 0.27 -10.37
N SER A 161 12.91 1.03 -9.51
CA SER A 161 14.29 0.75 -9.10
C SER A 161 14.41 -0.12 -7.84
N ASN A 162 13.36 -0.22 -7.03
CA ASN A 162 13.40 -0.93 -5.73
C ASN A 162 13.91 -2.39 -5.87
N PRO A 163 13.45 -3.22 -6.83
CA PRO A 163 13.99 -4.57 -7.01
C PRO A 163 15.49 -4.61 -7.29
N LYS A 164 15.98 -3.65 -8.09
CA LYS A 164 17.41 -3.54 -8.41
C LYS A 164 18.22 -3.12 -7.18
N SER A 165 17.74 -2.16 -6.41
CA SER A 165 18.35 -1.71 -5.16
C SER A 165 18.44 -2.85 -4.14
N ALA A 166 17.42 -3.70 -4.09
CA ALA A 166 17.36 -4.91 -3.28
C ALA A 166 18.14 -6.11 -3.87
N ARG A 167 18.76 -5.96 -5.04
CA ARG A 167 19.52 -7.01 -5.77
C ARG A 167 18.68 -8.25 -6.11
N LEU A 168 17.38 -8.06 -6.35
CA LEU A 168 16.46 -9.14 -6.70
C LEU A 168 16.64 -9.58 -8.17
N LYS A 169 16.46 -10.87 -8.39
CA LYS A 169 16.47 -11.49 -9.72
C LYS A 169 15.06 -11.53 -10.31
N SER A 170 14.99 -11.76 -11.62
CA SER A 170 13.72 -12.02 -12.29
C SER A 170 13.00 -13.20 -11.62
N GLY A 171 11.69 -13.05 -11.41
CA GLY A 171 10.84 -14.02 -10.71
C GLY A 171 10.81 -13.86 -9.18
N GLU A 172 11.63 -12.99 -8.59
CA GLU A 172 11.61 -12.72 -7.14
C GLU A 172 10.74 -11.51 -6.75
N TYR A 173 10.22 -10.79 -7.75
CA TYR A 173 9.35 -9.62 -7.61
C TYR A 173 8.35 -9.56 -8.77
N THR A 174 7.29 -8.76 -8.62
CA THR A 174 6.36 -8.44 -9.72
C THR A 174 6.31 -6.93 -9.87
N LEU A 175 6.68 -6.42 -11.05
CA LEU A 175 6.60 -5.00 -11.39
C LEU A 175 5.51 -4.82 -12.46
N TRP A 176 4.67 -3.82 -12.28
CA TRP A 176 3.67 -3.40 -13.26
C TRP A 176 3.60 -1.89 -13.30
N ASP A 177 3.47 -1.33 -14.50
CA ASP A 177 3.21 0.08 -14.68
C ASP A 177 2.27 0.32 -15.88
N ARG A 178 1.59 1.47 -15.84
CA ARG A 178 0.62 1.86 -16.86
C ARG A 178 1.28 2.05 -18.23
N MET A 179 2.52 2.57 -18.29
CA MET A 179 3.19 2.90 -19.55
C MET A 179 3.62 1.64 -20.31
N SER A 180 4.10 0.60 -19.63
CA SER A 180 4.45 -0.69 -20.22
C SER A 180 3.22 -1.50 -20.66
N SER A 181 2.03 -1.15 -20.15
CA SER A 181 0.76 -1.78 -20.53
C SER A 181 0.13 -1.19 -21.81
N PHE A 182 0.63 -0.04 -22.30
CA PHE A 182 0.24 0.56 -23.57
C PHE A 182 1.48 0.71 -24.46
N PRO A 183 1.74 -0.19 -25.43
CA PRO A 183 2.86 -0.03 -26.35
C PRO A 183 2.74 1.30 -27.09
N SER A 184 3.88 1.96 -27.28
CA SER A 184 4.11 3.37 -27.66
C SER A 184 3.46 3.87 -28.96
N SER A 185 2.59 3.09 -29.60
CA SER A 185 1.85 3.44 -30.82
C SER A 185 0.76 4.49 -30.56
N ASP A 186 0.19 4.54 -29.34
CA ASP A 186 -1.06 5.29 -29.11
C ASP A 186 -0.87 6.57 -28.26
N TYR A 187 0.38 6.94 -27.93
CA TYR A 187 0.66 8.15 -27.16
C TYR A 187 0.75 9.38 -28.05
N CYS A 188 -0.37 10.08 -28.26
CA CYS A 188 -0.40 11.43 -28.79
C CYS A 188 -0.31 12.45 -27.64
N PRO A 189 0.81 13.17 -27.46
CA PRO A 189 1.02 14.06 -26.31
C PRO A 189 0.12 15.31 -26.26
N ASN A 190 -0.73 15.52 -27.27
CA ASN A 190 -1.59 16.70 -27.39
C ASN A 190 -3.07 16.37 -27.69
N SER A 191 -3.58 15.19 -27.32
CA SER A 191 -5.04 15.01 -27.37
C SER A 191 -5.66 15.85 -26.25
N PRO A 192 -6.54 16.81 -26.55
CA PRO A 192 -7.28 17.51 -25.51
C PRO A 192 -8.04 16.46 -24.69
N ILE A 193 -7.94 16.53 -23.36
CA ILE A 193 -8.88 15.85 -22.49
C ILE A 193 -10.23 16.49 -22.81
N GLU A 194 -11.07 15.81 -23.61
CA GLU A 194 -12.46 16.21 -23.75
C GLU A 194 -13.11 16.10 -22.37
N LEU A 195 -13.23 17.24 -21.70
CA LEU A 195 -14.18 17.40 -20.61
C LEU A 195 -15.55 17.06 -21.21
N ALA A 196 -16.06 15.89 -20.88
CA ALA A 196 -17.43 15.50 -21.18
C ALA A 196 -18.38 16.49 -20.50
N THR A 197 -18.73 17.55 -21.22
CA THR A 197 -19.82 18.46 -20.88
C THR A 197 -21.11 17.78 -21.28
N THR A 198 -21.63 16.94 -20.39
CA THR A 198 -22.97 16.37 -20.57
C THR A 198 -24.00 17.46 -20.27
N THR A 199 -24.55 18.04 -21.35
CA THR A 199 -25.82 18.77 -21.30
C THR A 199 -26.95 17.71 -21.26
N PRO A 200 -28.01 17.86 -20.45
CA PRO A 200 -29.00 16.82 -20.27
C PRO A 200 -29.94 16.73 -21.48
N SER A 201 -29.86 15.62 -22.23
CA SER A 201 -30.85 15.29 -23.25
C SER A 201 -32.08 14.66 -22.59
N ASN A 202 -33.20 15.36 -22.73
CA ASN A 202 -34.55 14.92 -22.38
C ASN A 202 -34.93 13.66 -23.16
N HIS A 203 -34.91 12.50 -22.49
CA HIS A 203 -35.71 11.36 -22.92
C HIS A 203 -36.80 11.05 -21.90
N ARG A 204 -38.04 11.20 -22.39
CA ARG A 204 -39.30 10.86 -21.72
C ARG A 204 -39.25 9.42 -21.22
N ARG A 205 -39.56 9.21 -19.94
CA ARG A 205 -39.96 7.90 -19.41
C ARG A 205 -41.37 7.57 -19.91
N PRO A 206 -41.66 6.35 -20.36
CA PRO A 206 -43.01 5.82 -20.30
C PRO A 206 -43.31 5.35 -18.87
N ALA A 207 -44.55 5.62 -18.44
CA ALA A 207 -45.07 5.18 -17.15
C ALA A 207 -45.40 3.68 -17.19
N SER A 208 -45.00 2.94 -16.16
CA SER A 208 -45.65 1.68 -15.78
C SER A 208 -45.43 1.39 -14.31
N GLN A 209 -46.50 1.64 -13.55
CA GLN A 209 -47.11 0.79 -12.52
C GLN A 209 -46.21 0.16 -11.44
N GLY A 210 -46.53 0.53 -10.20
CA GLY A 210 -45.86 0.09 -8.99
C GLY A 210 -46.11 -1.37 -8.62
N ILE A 211 -45.10 -1.93 -7.96
CA ILE A 211 -45.18 -3.13 -7.14
C ILE A 211 -44.32 -2.82 -5.91
N GLU A 212 -44.94 -2.73 -4.74
CA GLU A 212 -44.23 -2.60 -3.46
C GLU A 212 -43.51 -3.90 -3.09
N PRO A 213 -42.34 -3.85 -2.45
CA PRO A 213 -41.73 -5.04 -1.87
C PRO A 213 -42.27 -5.31 -0.46
N ASP A 214 -42.89 -6.48 -0.32
CA ASP A 214 -43.28 -7.15 0.92
C ASP A 214 -42.05 -7.42 1.81
N LEU A 215 -42.04 -6.79 2.99
CA LEU A 215 -41.09 -7.06 4.07
C LEU A 215 -41.71 -8.03 5.06
N SER A 216 -41.62 -9.32 4.75
CA SER A 216 -41.86 -10.39 5.70
C SER A 216 -40.87 -11.55 5.51
N GLY A 217 -39.90 -11.66 6.43
CA GLY A 217 -39.07 -12.87 6.57
C GLY A 217 -37.63 -12.63 6.98
N LEU A 218 -37.39 -12.69 8.29
CA LEU A 218 -36.23 -13.27 9.01
C LEU A 218 -34.85 -13.34 8.32
#